data_AF-A0A1G1NWX9-F1
#
_entry.id   AF-A0A1G1NWX9-F1
#
_cell.length_a   1.000
_cell.length_b   1.000
_cell.length_c   1.000
_cell.angle_alpha   90.00
_cell.angle_beta   90.00
_cell.angle_gamma   90.00
#
_symmetry.space_group_name_H-M   'P 1'
#
loop_
_entity.id
_entity.type
_entity.pdbx_description
1 polymer ?
#
loop_
_entity_poly.entity_id
_entity_poly.type
_entity_poly.pdbx_seq_one_letter_code
_entity_poly.pdbx_strand_id
1 'polypeptide(L)'
;MNGRGNLSRIIGKECYKQLKASQSLDFERMWTKALRHTEILRARVQALSQIGDTQVPYVLLSESSINVGDTVVRKGEVLVQKPALIIPPNNPQFKGFEFEENGEDFNENSLINFLIVRGISFPSLRYDNRTSSLDVFEGKLSAAIKHYEKIMQQREEVRTGLLIGPEECWQFSILIFICSQIIRNADQDIRKLLDEYHKRKET
;
A
#
# COMPACT_ATOMS: atom_id res chain seq x y z
N MET A 1 -35.45 42.70 7.89
CA MET A 1 -34.44 42.40 6.84
C MET A 1 -33.42 41.43 7.42
N ASN A 2 -33.56 40.12 7.18
CA ASN A 2 -32.55 39.12 7.54
C ASN A 2 -32.71 37.91 6.62
N GLY A 3 -31.90 37.83 5.55
CA GLY A 3 -32.03 36.76 4.56
C GLY A 3 -30.75 36.42 3.77
N ARG A 4 -29.62 37.11 4.03
CA ARG A 4 -28.38 36.90 3.26
C ARG A 4 -27.36 35.98 3.90
N GLY A 5 -27.62 35.46 5.11
CA GLY A 5 -26.68 34.59 5.84
C GLY A 5 -26.77 33.09 5.52
N ASN A 6 -27.77 32.65 4.74
CA ASN A 6 -28.04 31.21 4.53
C ASN A 6 -27.56 30.68 3.17
N LEU A 7 -27.58 31.51 2.11
CA LEU A 7 -27.17 31.06 0.76
C LEU A 7 -25.68 30.73 0.66
N SER A 8 -24.78 31.53 1.25
CA SER A 8 -23.34 31.25 1.19
C SER A 8 -22.96 29.95 1.91
N ARG A 9 -23.69 29.62 2.99
CA ARG A 9 -23.50 28.40 3.79
C ARG A 9 -24.04 27.14 3.09
N ILE A 10 -25.08 27.30 2.27
CA ILE A 10 -25.67 26.22 1.46
C ILE A 10 -24.81 25.93 0.22
N ILE A 11 -24.35 26.97 -0.48
CA ILE A 11 -23.45 26.83 -1.64
C ILE A 11 -22.14 26.16 -1.22
N GLY A 12 -21.55 26.55 -0.08
CA GLY A 12 -20.34 25.90 0.44
C GLY A 12 -20.54 24.42 0.81
N LYS A 13 -21.72 24.03 1.32
CA LYS A 13 -22.02 22.63 1.65
C LYS A 13 -22.23 21.76 0.41
N GLU A 14 -22.85 22.30 -0.63
CA GLU A 14 -23.11 21.55 -1.86
C GLU A 14 -21.83 21.40 -2.70
N CYS A 15 -21.00 22.45 -2.78
CA CYS A 15 -19.68 22.38 -3.39
C CYS A 15 -18.77 21.38 -2.64
N TYR A 16 -18.79 21.38 -1.30
CA TYR A 16 -18.07 20.40 -0.47
C TYR A 16 -18.54 18.95 -0.69
N LYS A 17 -19.85 18.72 -0.84
CA LYS A 17 -20.38 17.39 -1.17
C LYS A 17 -19.94 16.93 -2.56
N GLN A 18 -19.96 17.83 -3.55
CA GLN A 18 -19.52 17.52 -4.92
C GLN A 18 -18.02 17.20 -4.96
N LEU A 19 -17.19 17.95 -4.23
CA LEU A 19 -15.76 17.70 -4.09
C LEU A 19 -15.48 16.31 -3.46
N LYS A 20 -16.17 15.99 -2.35
CA LYS A 20 -16.06 14.67 -1.71
C LYS A 20 -16.53 13.52 -2.61
N ALA A 21 -17.62 13.72 -3.35
CA ALA A 21 -18.12 12.73 -4.29
C ALA A 21 -17.12 12.46 -5.41
N SER A 22 -16.51 13.52 -5.97
CA SER A 22 -15.46 13.43 -6.98
C SER A 22 -14.24 12.65 -6.47
N GLN A 23 -13.74 12.97 -5.27
CA GLN A 23 -12.61 12.25 -4.67
C GLN A 23 -12.93 10.77 -4.44
N SER A 24 -14.11 10.45 -3.91
CA SER A 24 -14.51 9.06 -3.67
C SER A 24 -14.55 8.24 -4.96
N LEU A 25 -14.89 8.88 -6.09
CA LEU A 25 -14.91 8.25 -7.41
C LEU A 25 -13.50 7.97 -7.93
N ASP A 26 -12.54 8.86 -7.67
CA ASP A 26 -11.14 8.67 -8.05
C ASP A 26 -10.47 7.56 -7.21
N PHE A 27 -10.69 7.55 -5.89
CA PHE A 27 -10.25 6.45 -5.01
C PHE A 27 -10.81 5.10 -5.47
N GLU A 28 -12.11 5.02 -5.74
CA GLU A 28 -12.77 3.80 -6.18
C GLU A 28 -12.21 3.29 -7.51
N ARG A 29 -11.98 4.20 -8.47
CA ARG A 29 -11.37 3.87 -9.77
C ARG A 29 -9.96 3.32 -9.60
N MET A 30 -9.10 4.05 -8.88
CA MET A 30 -7.70 3.66 -8.67
C MET A 30 -7.58 2.35 -7.89
N TRP A 31 -8.37 2.21 -6.81
CA TRP A 31 -8.45 0.99 -6.01
C TRP A 31 -8.92 -0.21 -6.82
N THR A 32 -9.99 -0.06 -7.60
CA THR A 32 -10.52 -1.14 -8.45
C THR A 32 -9.50 -1.53 -9.52
N LYS A 33 -8.81 -0.56 -10.12
CA LYS A 33 -7.74 -0.83 -11.09
C LYS A 33 -6.59 -1.59 -10.44
N ALA A 34 -6.11 -1.11 -9.29
CA ALA A 34 -5.04 -1.77 -8.55
C ALA A 34 -5.44 -3.20 -8.16
N LEU A 35 -6.65 -3.44 -7.64
CA LEU A 35 -7.11 -4.78 -7.31
C LEU A 35 -7.14 -5.74 -8.51
N ARG A 36 -7.43 -5.24 -9.72
CA ARG A 36 -7.50 -6.07 -10.93
C ARG A 36 -6.14 -6.35 -11.55
N HIS A 37 -5.21 -5.40 -11.43
CA HIS A 37 -3.95 -5.42 -12.18
C HIS A 37 -2.70 -5.56 -11.28
N THR A 38 -2.87 -5.59 -9.96
CA THR A 38 -1.78 -5.90 -9.05
C THR A 38 -1.58 -7.40 -9.00
N GLU A 39 -0.38 -7.86 -9.35
CA GLU A 39 -0.01 -9.26 -9.24
C GLU A 39 1.22 -9.39 -8.35
N ILE A 40 1.14 -10.26 -7.35
CA ILE A 40 2.25 -10.56 -6.45
C ILE A 40 2.95 -11.81 -6.99
N LEU A 41 3.94 -11.60 -7.86
CA LEU A 41 4.71 -12.69 -8.46
C LEU A 41 5.55 -13.42 -7.43
N ARG A 42 6.09 -12.66 -6.46
CA ARG A 42 6.89 -13.22 -5.37
C ARG A 42 6.60 -12.53 -4.06
N ALA A 43 6.15 -13.30 -3.09
CA ALA A 43 5.98 -12.84 -1.72
C ALA A 43 7.24 -13.10 -0.87
N ARG A 44 7.39 -12.32 0.21
CA ARG A 44 8.47 -12.48 1.19
C ARG A 44 8.32 -13.80 1.96
N VAL A 45 9.41 -14.52 2.19
CA VAL A 45 9.37 -15.75 2.99
C VAL A 45 9.33 -15.45 4.50
N GLN A 46 10.01 -14.39 4.93
CA GLN A 46 10.15 -14.07 6.34
C GLN A 46 8.86 -13.43 6.93
N ALA A 47 8.52 -13.87 8.15
CA ALA A 47 7.39 -13.34 8.90
C ALA A 47 7.58 -11.88 9.34
N LEU A 48 6.48 -11.18 9.60
CA LEU A 48 6.54 -9.85 10.18
C LEU A 48 7.08 -9.97 11.62
N SER A 49 7.97 -9.06 12.01
CA SER A 49 8.49 -9.07 13.37
C SER A 49 7.38 -8.64 14.34
N GLN A 50 7.06 -9.50 15.30
CA GLN A 50 6.03 -9.22 16.31
C GLN A 50 6.48 -8.18 17.35
N ILE A 51 7.79 -7.91 17.44
CA ILE A 51 8.43 -7.18 18.54
C ILE A 51 9.09 -5.87 18.07
N GLY A 52 9.40 -5.73 16.77
CA GLY A 52 10.10 -4.55 16.26
C GLY A 52 9.68 -4.15 14.85
N ASP A 53 10.33 -3.10 14.35
CA ASP A 53 10.07 -2.59 13.00
C ASP A 53 10.32 -3.66 11.96
N THR A 54 9.42 -3.77 10.99
CA THR A 54 9.58 -4.71 9.88
C THR A 54 9.83 -3.96 8.59
N GLN A 55 10.97 -4.24 7.98
CA GLN A 55 11.27 -3.81 6.61
C GLN A 55 10.62 -4.77 5.62
N VAL A 56 9.84 -4.20 4.71
CA VAL A 56 9.17 -4.91 3.63
C VAL A 56 9.70 -4.36 2.29
N PRO A 57 10.87 -4.84 1.83
CA PRO A 57 11.44 -4.41 0.56
C PRO A 57 10.61 -4.91 -0.62
N TYR A 58 10.51 -4.11 -1.68
CA TYR A 58 9.75 -4.43 -2.88
C TYR A 58 10.45 -3.96 -4.15
N VAL A 59 10.15 -4.66 -5.25
CA VAL A 59 10.34 -4.21 -6.62
C VAL A 59 8.97 -4.25 -7.29
N LEU A 60 8.50 -3.10 -7.76
CA LEU A 60 7.25 -2.95 -8.50
C LEU A 60 7.56 -2.66 -9.97
N LEU A 61 7.00 -3.49 -10.84
CA LEU A 61 7.09 -3.36 -12.28
C LEU A 61 5.75 -2.84 -12.83
N SER A 62 5.83 -1.81 -13.66
CA SER A 62 4.66 -1.19 -14.30
C SER A 62 4.95 -0.94 -15.77
N GLU A 63 3.97 -1.14 -16.64
CA GLU A 63 4.09 -0.66 -18.02
C GLU A 63 4.19 0.87 -18.03
N SER A 64 5.13 1.43 -18.80
CA SER A 64 5.29 2.88 -18.89
C SER A 64 4.14 3.50 -19.68
N SER A 65 3.52 4.52 -19.09
CA SER A 65 2.54 5.39 -19.73
C SER A 65 3.18 6.42 -20.68
N ILE A 66 4.47 6.71 -20.50
CA ILE A 66 5.21 7.71 -21.28
C ILE A 66 5.88 7.06 -22.49
N ASN A 67 6.61 5.96 -22.28
CA ASN A 67 7.29 5.23 -23.35
C ASN A 67 6.68 3.85 -23.55
N VAL A 68 5.71 3.77 -24.48
CA VAL A 68 4.98 2.52 -24.74
C VAL A 68 5.95 1.42 -25.15
N GLY A 69 5.93 0.33 -24.40
CA GLY A 69 6.80 -0.83 -24.62
C GLY A 69 7.95 -0.94 -23.64
N ASP A 70 8.22 0.10 -22.84
CA ASP A 70 9.17 0.06 -21.72
C ASP A 70 8.46 -0.21 -20.39
N THR A 71 9.26 -0.59 -19.40
CA THR A 71 8.78 -0.92 -18.05
C THR A 71 9.40 0.04 -17.03
N VAL A 72 8.55 0.68 -16.24
CA VAL A 72 8.96 1.45 -15.07
C VAL A 72 9.24 0.48 -13.91
N VAL A 73 10.41 0.63 -13.32
CA VAL A 73 10.88 -0.18 -12.19
C VAL A 73 10.98 0.69 -10.97
N ARG A 74 10.07 0.52 -10.02
CA ARG A 74 10.10 1.19 -8.73
C ARG A 74 10.64 0.25 -7.67
N LYS A 75 11.74 0.65 -7.04
CA LYS A 75 12.34 -0.10 -5.92
C LYS A 75 12.19 0.70 -4.65
N GLY A 76 11.95 0.01 -3.56
CA GLY A 76 11.82 0.66 -2.26
C GLY A 76 11.62 -0.34 -1.14
N GLU A 77 11.31 0.19 0.03
CA GLU A 77 10.88 -0.58 1.17
C GLU A 77 9.75 0.13 1.91
N VAL A 78 8.86 -0.65 2.52
CA VAL A 78 7.93 -0.12 3.50
C VAL A 78 8.37 -0.55 4.89
N LEU A 79 8.67 0.43 5.73
CA LEU A 79 8.95 0.21 7.14
C LEU A 79 7.63 0.20 7.90
N VAL A 80 7.28 -0.97 8.45
CA VAL A 80 6.08 -1.18 9.26
C VAL A 80 6.48 -1.13 10.73
N GLN A 81 5.98 -0.14 11.46
CA GLN A 81 6.36 0.13 12.85
C GLN A 81 5.13 0.14 13.77
N LYS A 82 5.31 -0.32 15.01
CA LYS A 82 4.33 -0.04 16.07
C LYS A 82 4.36 1.46 16.38
N PRO A 83 3.20 2.11 16.49
CA PRO A 83 3.17 3.52 16.86
C PRO A 83 3.65 3.71 18.30
N ALA A 84 4.43 4.77 18.54
CA ALA A 84 5.00 5.07 19.86
C ALA A 84 3.98 5.58 20.89
N LEU A 85 2.76 5.93 20.45
CA LEU A 85 1.68 6.45 21.28
C LEU A 85 0.48 5.49 21.25
N ILE A 86 -0.35 5.51 22.29
CA ILE A 86 -1.65 4.81 22.29
C ILE A 86 -2.51 5.48 21.22
N ILE A 87 -2.62 4.83 20.06
CA ILE A 87 -3.49 5.27 18.98
C ILE A 87 -4.87 4.63 19.18
N PRO A 88 -5.97 5.37 18.95
CA PRO A 88 -7.28 4.76 18.80
C PRO A 88 -7.25 3.58 17.80
N PRO A 89 -8.09 2.55 17.99
CA PRO A 89 -8.17 1.44 17.05
C PRO A 89 -8.57 1.95 15.65
N ASN A 90 -8.08 1.27 14.60
CA ASN A 90 -8.34 1.55 13.17
C ASN A 90 -7.80 2.89 12.65
N ASN A 91 -6.60 3.29 13.08
CA ASN A 91 -5.96 4.53 12.63
C ASN A 91 -4.54 4.23 12.13
N PRO A 92 -4.39 3.59 10.95
CA PRO A 92 -3.10 3.41 10.31
C PRO A 92 -2.51 4.77 9.92
N GLN A 93 -1.18 4.86 9.87
CA GLN A 93 -0.46 6.05 9.42
C GLN A 93 0.35 5.73 8.16
N PHE A 94 0.12 6.44 7.07
CA PHE A 94 0.79 6.23 5.79
C PHE A 94 1.72 7.41 5.46
N LYS A 95 3.02 7.15 5.40
CA LYS A 95 4.03 8.14 5.01
C LYS A 95 4.76 7.70 3.75
N GLY A 96 5.11 8.64 2.88
CA GLY A 96 5.94 8.40 1.69
C GLY A 96 5.23 7.64 0.57
N PHE A 97 3.90 7.54 0.63
CA PHE A 97 3.08 7.03 -0.46
C PHE A 97 2.68 8.12 -1.45
N GLU A 98 3.01 9.40 -1.21
CA GLU A 98 2.78 10.49 -2.17
C GLU A 98 1.31 10.56 -2.64
N PHE A 99 0.37 10.26 -1.73
CA PHE A 99 -1.06 10.26 -2.04
C PHE A 99 -1.53 11.63 -2.56
N GLU A 100 -0.95 12.71 -2.01
CA GLU A 100 -1.23 14.11 -2.33
C GLU A 100 -0.86 14.49 -3.78
N GLU A 101 0.04 13.76 -4.45
CA GLU A 101 0.37 14.02 -5.86
C GLU A 101 -0.76 13.64 -6.82
N ASN A 102 -1.73 12.84 -6.36
CA ASN A 102 -2.92 12.48 -7.13
C ASN A 102 -4.04 13.54 -7.08
N GLY A 103 -3.79 14.69 -6.45
CA GLY A 103 -4.67 15.86 -6.41
C GLY A 103 -4.66 16.58 -5.06
N GLU A 104 -4.90 17.90 -5.07
CA GLU A 104 -4.83 18.77 -3.87
C GLU A 104 -5.71 18.30 -2.69
N ASP A 105 -6.73 17.48 -2.94
CA ASP A 105 -7.63 16.96 -1.92
C ASP A 105 -7.43 15.47 -1.56
N PHE A 106 -6.43 14.80 -2.12
CA PHE A 106 -6.19 13.37 -1.90
C PHE A 106 -5.48 13.15 -0.55
N ASN A 107 -6.21 13.39 0.54
CA ASN A 107 -5.71 13.31 1.92
C ASN A 107 -5.80 11.87 2.47
N GLU A 108 -4.78 11.47 3.23
CA GLU A 108 -4.70 10.21 4.00
C GLU A 108 -6.01 9.88 4.76
N ASN A 109 -6.64 10.87 5.39
CA ASN A 109 -7.90 10.66 6.12
C ASN A 109 -9.06 10.24 5.19
N SER A 110 -9.10 10.76 3.96
CA SER A 110 -10.10 10.37 2.96
C SER A 110 -9.86 8.93 2.50
N LEU A 111 -8.59 8.54 2.31
CA LEU A 111 -8.19 7.16 2.00
C LEU A 111 -8.59 6.18 3.10
N ILE A 112 -8.28 6.48 4.37
CA ILE A 112 -8.61 5.62 5.50
C ILE A 112 -10.13 5.43 5.59
N ASN A 113 -10.91 6.52 5.48
CA ASN A 113 -12.37 6.44 5.48
C ASN A 113 -12.91 5.60 4.31
N PHE A 114 -12.35 5.78 3.10
CA PHE A 114 -12.70 4.98 1.93
C PHE A 114 -12.48 3.48 2.18
N LEU A 115 -11.32 3.09 2.72
CA LEU A 115 -10.99 1.71 3.03
C LEU A 115 -11.95 1.11 4.08
N ILE A 116 -12.22 1.86 5.16
CA ILE A 116 -13.12 1.42 6.24
C ILE A 116 -14.53 1.16 5.71
N VAL A 117 -15.08 2.05 4.88
CA VAL A 117 -16.43 1.89 4.29
C VAL A 117 -16.51 0.63 3.41
N ARG A 118 -15.39 0.19 2.84
CA ARG A 118 -15.30 -1.04 2.02
C ARG A 118 -15.00 -2.29 2.86
N GLY A 119 -14.96 -2.19 4.19
CA GLY A 119 -14.66 -3.29 5.10
C GLY A 119 -13.17 -3.66 5.16
N ILE A 120 -12.28 -2.79 4.66
CA ILE A 120 -10.84 -3.01 4.69
C ILE A 120 -10.30 -2.32 5.95
N SER A 121 -9.72 -3.11 6.86
CA SER A 121 -9.05 -2.59 8.04
C SER A 121 -7.56 -2.90 7.98
N PHE A 122 -6.75 -1.85 8.13
CA PHE A 122 -5.32 -1.99 8.37
C PHE A 122 -5.07 -1.97 9.89
N PRO A 123 -4.15 -2.81 10.39
CA PRO A 123 -3.65 -2.65 11.76
C PRO A 123 -3.21 -1.20 12.00
N SER A 124 -3.50 -0.66 13.19
CA SER A 124 -3.04 0.66 13.66
C SER A 124 -1.51 0.68 13.82
N LEU A 125 -0.81 0.66 12.69
CA LEU A 125 0.63 0.67 12.54
C LEU A 125 1.02 1.87 11.68
N ARG A 126 2.28 2.25 11.77
CA ARG A 126 2.88 3.23 10.87
C ARG A 126 3.53 2.50 9.69
N TYR A 127 3.18 2.91 8.49
CA TYR A 127 3.68 2.42 7.22
C TYR A 127 4.46 3.56 6.56
N ASP A 128 5.78 3.48 6.59
CA ASP A 128 6.68 4.48 5.99
C ASP A 128 7.28 3.90 4.71
N ASN A 129 6.68 4.26 3.57
CA ASN A 129 7.18 3.89 2.26
C ASN A 129 8.39 4.76 1.89
N ARG A 130 9.48 4.11 1.53
CA ARG A 130 10.75 4.72 1.15
C ARG A 130 11.11 4.22 -0.23
N THR A 131 10.77 5.02 -1.25
CA THR A 131 11.19 4.76 -2.62
C THR A 131 12.69 4.99 -2.71
N SER A 132 13.44 3.96 -3.12
CA SER A 132 14.90 4.00 -3.24
C SER A 132 15.36 4.33 -4.65
N SER A 133 14.67 3.82 -5.66
CA SER A 133 14.91 4.19 -7.06
C SER A 133 13.65 4.10 -7.90
N LEU A 134 13.62 4.95 -8.94
CA LEU A 134 12.66 4.90 -10.02
C LEU A 134 13.45 4.83 -11.31
N ASP A 135 13.54 3.63 -11.88
CA ASP A 135 14.36 3.33 -13.05
C ASP A 135 13.45 2.95 -14.23
N VAL A 136 13.99 3.00 -15.45
CA VAL A 136 13.34 2.48 -16.66
C VAL A 136 14.10 1.25 -17.14
N PHE A 137 13.37 0.17 -17.36
CA PHE A 137 13.86 -1.01 -18.06
C PHE A 137 13.39 -0.94 -19.51
N GLU A 138 14.35 -0.88 -20.43
CA GLU A 138 14.09 -0.88 -21.87
C GLU A 138 13.50 -2.24 -22.28
N GLY A 139 12.24 -2.23 -22.68
CA GLY A 139 11.50 -3.43 -23.09
C GLY A 139 10.30 -3.77 -22.22
N LYS A 140 9.51 -4.70 -22.76
CA LYS A 140 8.16 -5.01 -22.29
C LYS A 140 8.15 -5.59 -20.88
N LEU A 141 7.03 -5.42 -20.19
CA LEU A 141 6.80 -5.91 -18.83
C LEU A 141 7.18 -7.40 -18.67
N SER A 142 6.82 -8.24 -19.64
CA SER A 142 7.16 -9.68 -19.61
C SER A 142 8.66 -9.98 -19.64
N ALA A 143 9.47 -9.13 -20.29
CA ALA A 143 10.92 -9.24 -20.28
C ALA A 143 11.50 -8.76 -18.95
N ALA A 144 10.98 -7.64 -18.41
CA ALA A 144 11.37 -7.12 -17.12
C ALA A 144 11.10 -8.13 -15.99
N ILE A 145 9.93 -8.78 -15.99
CA ILE A 145 9.56 -9.83 -15.02
C ILE A 145 10.62 -10.93 -15.00
N LYS A 146 10.89 -11.54 -16.16
CA LYS A 146 11.88 -12.62 -16.28
C LYS A 146 13.28 -12.18 -15.84
N HIS A 147 13.64 -10.93 -16.15
CA HIS A 147 14.92 -10.36 -15.76
C HIS A 147 15.05 -10.25 -14.23
N TYR A 148 14.06 -9.64 -13.55
CA TYR A 148 14.09 -9.47 -12.10
C TYR A 148 13.91 -10.78 -11.34
N GLU A 149 13.07 -11.71 -11.82
CA GLU A 149 12.98 -13.07 -11.26
C GLU A 149 14.34 -13.77 -11.28
N LYS A 150 15.03 -13.73 -12.43
CA LYS A 150 16.35 -14.35 -12.58
C LYS A 150 17.38 -13.72 -11.65
N ILE A 151 17.43 -12.39 -11.55
CA ILE A 151 18.36 -11.69 -10.66
C ILE A 151 18.11 -12.09 -9.20
N MET A 152 16.85 -12.08 -8.77
CA MET A 152 16.51 -12.41 -7.38
C MET A 152 16.79 -13.89 -7.08
N GLN A 153 16.57 -14.79 -8.04
CA GLN A 153 16.91 -16.20 -7.89
C GLN A 153 18.42 -16.41 -7.78
N GLN A 154 19.21 -15.76 -8.62
CA GLN A 154 20.68 -15.84 -8.60
C GLN A 154 21.30 -15.31 -7.31
N ARG A 155 20.66 -14.32 -6.69
CA ARG A 155 21.10 -13.74 -5.40
C ARG A 155 20.53 -14.45 -4.19
N GLU A 156 19.73 -15.51 -4.39
CA GLU A 156 18.99 -16.20 -3.33
C GLU A 156 18.16 -15.22 -2.46
N GLU A 157 17.67 -14.15 -3.08
CA GLU A 157 16.92 -13.11 -2.38
C GLU A 157 15.54 -13.65 -2.02
N VAL A 158 15.17 -13.63 -0.74
CA VAL A 158 13.89 -14.17 -0.21
C VAL A 158 13.09 -13.14 0.59
N ARG A 159 13.65 -11.95 0.80
CA ARG A 159 13.08 -10.88 1.63
C ARG A 159 12.31 -9.87 0.80
N THR A 160 12.73 -9.65 -0.44
CA THR A 160 12.15 -8.66 -1.36
C THR A 160 10.98 -9.23 -2.13
N GLY A 161 9.85 -8.51 -2.11
CA GLY A 161 8.68 -8.83 -2.94
C GLY A 161 8.87 -8.39 -4.38
N LEU A 162 8.34 -9.16 -5.33
CA LEU A 162 8.26 -8.79 -6.74
C LEU A 162 6.79 -8.63 -7.13
N LEU A 163 6.45 -7.45 -7.62
CA LEU A 163 5.09 -7.01 -7.89
C LEU A 163 4.96 -6.52 -9.33
N ILE A 164 3.79 -6.77 -9.91
CA ILE A 164 3.28 -6.02 -11.05
C ILE A 164 2.18 -5.11 -10.53
N GLY A 165 2.10 -3.89 -11.06
CA GLY A 165 0.96 -3.03 -10.81
C GLY A 165 0.86 -1.89 -11.82
N PRO A 166 -0.31 -1.26 -11.94
CA PRO A 166 -0.50 -0.08 -12.78
C PRO A 166 0.37 1.10 -12.32
N GLU A 167 1.00 1.80 -13.26
CA GLU A 167 1.89 2.94 -12.96
C GLU A 167 1.15 4.06 -12.22
N GLU A 168 -0.06 4.40 -12.66
CA GLU A 168 -0.86 5.51 -12.12
C GLU A 168 -1.35 5.31 -10.68
N CYS A 169 -1.46 4.06 -10.22
CA CYS A 169 -1.99 3.75 -8.89
C CYS A 169 -1.09 2.76 -8.13
N TRP A 170 0.22 2.95 -8.30
CA TRP A 170 1.28 2.16 -7.70
C TRP A 170 1.17 2.09 -6.17
N GLN A 171 0.71 3.15 -5.51
CA GLN A 171 0.54 3.24 -4.07
C GLN A 171 -0.38 2.13 -3.55
N PHE A 172 -1.51 1.92 -4.23
CA PHE A 172 -2.47 0.88 -3.86
C PHE A 172 -1.91 -0.52 -4.11
N SER A 173 -1.10 -0.69 -5.16
CA SER A 173 -0.42 -1.97 -5.44
C SER A 173 0.50 -2.36 -4.27
N ILE A 174 1.25 -1.39 -3.73
CA ILE A 174 2.10 -1.61 -2.54
C ILE A 174 1.25 -1.87 -1.29
N LEU A 175 0.16 -1.14 -1.07
CA LEU A 175 -0.74 -1.39 0.06
C LEU A 175 -1.36 -2.79 0.01
N ILE A 176 -1.83 -3.23 -1.16
CA ILE A 176 -2.34 -4.58 -1.39
C ILE A 176 -1.26 -5.62 -1.06
N PHE A 177 -0.03 -5.38 -1.53
CA PHE A 177 1.09 -6.23 -1.20
C PHE A 177 1.33 -6.32 0.31
N ILE A 178 1.42 -5.20 1.02
CA ILE A 178 1.64 -5.18 2.47
C ILE A 178 0.53 -5.94 3.20
N CYS A 179 -0.75 -5.67 2.86
CA CYS A 179 -1.89 -6.40 3.41
C CYS A 179 -1.76 -7.90 3.21
N SER A 180 -1.39 -8.35 2.01
CA SER A 180 -1.19 -9.77 1.73
C SER A 180 -0.06 -10.37 2.58
N GLN A 181 1.00 -9.60 2.88
CA GLN A 181 2.08 -10.04 3.76
C GLN A 181 1.61 -10.12 5.21
N ILE A 182 0.82 -9.16 5.69
CA ILE A 182 0.24 -9.17 7.04
C ILE A 182 -0.66 -10.39 7.22
N ILE A 183 -1.60 -10.63 6.30
CA ILE A 183 -2.55 -11.74 6.38
C ILE A 183 -1.81 -13.09 6.38
N ARG A 184 -0.87 -13.27 5.44
CA ARG A 184 -0.13 -14.54 5.34
C ARG A 184 0.73 -14.82 6.57
N ASN A 185 1.26 -13.77 7.21
CA ASN A 185 2.09 -13.90 8.39
C ASN A 185 1.27 -14.06 9.68
N ALA A 186 0.09 -13.45 9.79
CA ALA A 186 -0.76 -13.59 10.98
C ALA A 186 -1.02 -15.07 11.34
N ASP A 187 -1.33 -15.92 10.35
CA ASP A 187 -1.56 -17.35 10.58
C ASP A 187 -0.30 -18.11 11.01
N GLN A 188 0.87 -17.75 10.46
CA GLN A 188 2.15 -18.35 10.83
C GLN A 188 2.63 -17.87 12.20
N ASP A 189 2.38 -16.61 12.51
CA ASP A 189 2.77 -15.94 13.75
C ASP A 189 1.96 -16.46 14.93
N ILE A 190 0.66 -16.67 14.76
CA ILE A 190 -0.19 -17.32 15.77
C ILE A 190 0.28 -18.75 16.05
N ARG A 191 0.62 -19.52 15.00
CA ARG A 191 1.15 -20.88 15.17
C ARG A 191 2.45 -20.88 15.97
N LYS A 192 3.42 -20.02 15.63
CA LYS A 192 4.69 -19.90 16.36
C LYS A 192 4.49 -19.50 17.83
N LEU A 193 3.60 -18.54 18.10
CA LEU A 193 3.27 -18.12 19.47
C LEU A 193 2.69 -19.28 20.28
N LEU A 194 1.78 -20.07 19.69
CA LEU A 194 1.20 -21.25 20.35
C LEU A 194 2.25 -22.33 20.61
N ASP A 195 3.13 -22.59 19.65
CA ASP A 195 4.22 -23.57 19.79
C ASP A 195 5.21 -23.16 20.90
N GLU A 196 5.55 -21.87 21.00
CA GLU A 196 6.38 -21.34 22.09
C GLU A 196 5.67 -21.42 23.45
N TYR A 197 4.37 -21.12 23.50
CA TYR A 197 3.58 -21.24 24.73
C TYR A 197 3.53 -22.69 25.22
N HIS A 198 3.38 -23.66 24.32
CA HIS A 198 3.40 -25.08 24.68
C HIS A 198 4.78 -25.53 25.18
N LYS A 199 5.87 -25.12 24.51
CA LYS A 199 7.24 -25.44 24.97
C LYS A 199 7.56 -24.92 26.37
N ARG A 200 7.05 -23.74 26.74
CA ARG A 200 7.24 -23.16 28.08
C ARG A 200 6.48 -23.88 29.20
N LYS A 201 5.49 -24.71 28.85
CA LYS A 201 4.68 -25.47 29.82
C LYS A 201 5.26 -26.85 30.13
N GLU A 202 6.21 -27.30 29.32
CA GLU A 202 6.92 -28.58 29.46
C GLU A 202 8.31 -28.44 30.14
N THR A 203 8.64 -27.23 30.63
CA THR A 203 9.84 -26.93 31.43
C THR A 203 9.42 -26.44 32.81
#